data_AF-A0A9D5T5C4-F1
#
_entry.id   AF-A0A9D5T5C4-F1
#
_cell.length_a   1.000
_cell.length_b   1.000
_cell.length_c   1.000
_cell.angle_alpha   90.00
_cell.angle_beta   90.00
_cell.angle_gamma   90.00
#
_symmetry.space_group_name_H-M   'P 1'
#
loop_
_entity.id
_entity.type
_entity.pdbx_description
1 polymer ?
#
loop_
_entity_poly.entity_id
_entity_poly.type
_entity_poly.pdbx_seq_one_letter_code
_entity_poly.pdbx_strand_id
1 'polypeptide(L)'
;MICVEVHPNNVLTLRDEAYSKVVSDSVKHETVKFLFSDNWKDYTKTAVFTAKDVEPINVLLRADNQLCLSDEECYIPFEVLKGNSFTLSVFGVCGDRIATSTKENIILLESGYVLGDKPQEPTPNAYSQVITLLDEIRNIAYSVRQDADNGLFNGEKGEKGEKGDKCDSVGQKTEALGEIFNDLTNNVANKNAHAEGNRTTASGNSSHAEGNQTTASGNLGAHAKGLLTVASGDSAHAEGQTSSATGACSHAEGSNTKAVGNESHAEGISTSAKGSNSHAEGYGCSAIGAASHAGGGQTTAWGKYSLSGGYLTNAYANYSASLGNSTRADYISQFVVGKFNSRPSEDSVFTVGIGSSEQNRKNAFNVYADGTLEIGTVKITPTQIKKLLQLIQE
;
A
#
# COMPACT_ATOMS: atom_id res chain seq x y z
N MET A 1 -8.06 18.53 0.11
CA MET A 1 -7.39 19.85 -0.09
C MET A 1 -7.91 20.54 -1.35
N ILE A 2 -8.49 21.73 -1.21
CA ILE A 2 -8.93 22.60 -2.33
C ILE A 2 -7.87 23.68 -2.57
N CYS A 3 -7.58 23.99 -3.84
CA CYS A 3 -6.71 25.11 -4.19
C CYS A 3 -7.49 26.20 -4.93
N VAL A 4 -7.43 27.41 -4.38
CA VAL A 4 -8.18 28.60 -4.82
C VAL A 4 -7.21 29.70 -5.21
N GLU A 5 -7.46 30.36 -6.33
CA GLU A 5 -6.70 31.52 -6.79
C GLU A 5 -7.58 32.77 -6.75
N VAL A 6 -7.06 33.86 -6.16
CA VAL A 6 -7.72 35.17 -6.10
C VAL A 6 -6.98 36.13 -7.01
N HIS A 7 -7.59 36.40 -8.17
CA HIS A 7 -7.03 37.20 -9.25
C HIS A 7 -7.04 38.70 -8.94
N PRO A 8 -6.25 39.51 -9.67
CA PRO A 8 -6.16 40.96 -9.43
C PRO A 8 -7.49 41.72 -9.54
N ASN A 9 -8.43 41.20 -10.33
CA ASN A 9 -9.79 41.74 -10.48
C ASN A 9 -10.78 41.21 -9.42
N ASN A 10 -10.27 40.60 -8.35
CA ASN A 10 -11.03 39.97 -7.27
C ASN A 10 -11.91 38.80 -7.73
N VAL A 11 -11.60 38.20 -8.89
CA VAL A 11 -12.22 36.95 -9.29
C VAL A 11 -11.54 35.81 -8.55
N LEU A 12 -12.32 34.99 -7.87
CA LEU A 12 -11.89 33.77 -7.22
C LEU A 12 -12.12 32.60 -8.19
N THR A 13 -11.13 31.73 -8.38
CA THR A 13 -11.26 30.56 -9.28
C THR A 13 -10.65 29.31 -8.65
N LEU A 14 -11.21 28.14 -8.96
CA LEU A 14 -10.65 26.83 -8.58
C LEU A 14 -9.59 26.40 -9.60
N ARG A 15 -8.45 25.84 -9.12
CA ARG A 15 -7.31 25.48 -9.99
C ARG A 15 -7.49 24.19 -10.81
N ASP A 16 -8.54 23.40 -10.53
CA ASP A 16 -8.93 22.19 -11.26
C ASP A 16 -10.42 21.89 -10.97
N GLU A 17 -11.17 21.39 -11.96
CA GLU A 17 -12.56 20.95 -11.77
C GLU A 17 -12.66 19.80 -10.76
N ALA A 18 -11.62 18.98 -10.60
CA ALA A 18 -11.55 17.94 -9.57
C ALA A 18 -11.56 18.50 -8.13
N TYR A 19 -11.15 19.75 -7.92
CA TYR A 19 -11.15 20.43 -6.61
C TYR A 19 -12.48 21.12 -6.26
N SER A 20 -13.48 21.04 -7.13
CA SER A 20 -14.84 21.54 -6.85
C SER A 20 -15.68 20.59 -5.98
N LYS A 21 -15.10 19.45 -5.56
CA LYS A 21 -15.78 18.38 -4.83
C LYS A 21 -15.09 18.08 -3.51
N VAL A 22 -15.85 18.04 -2.43
CA VAL A 22 -15.37 17.71 -1.07
C VAL A 22 -16.31 16.71 -0.42
N VAL A 23 -15.83 15.83 0.45
CA VAL A 23 -16.68 14.85 1.15
C VAL A 23 -17.36 15.49 2.37
N SER A 24 -18.68 15.35 2.48
CA SER A 24 -19.57 16.03 3.46
C SER A 24 -19.24 15.79 4.95
N ASP A 25 -18.49 14.75 5.29
CA ASP A 25 -18.33 14.31 6.69
C ASP A 25 -16.91 14.50 7.25
N SER A 26 -16.08 15.30 6.58
CA SER A 26 -14.67 15.49 6.95
C SER A 26 -14.46 16.59 8.01
N VAL A 27 -14.18 16.22 9.26
CA VAL A 27 -13.86 17.21 10.32
C VAL A 27 -12.35 17.41 10.43
N LYS A 28 -11.87 18.65 10.25
CA LYS A 28 -10.44 19.02 10.35
C LYS A 28 -9.50 18.19 9.46
N HIS A 29 -10.04 17.59 8.40
CA HIS A 29 -9.28 16.82 7.42
C HIS A 29 -9.19 17.55 6.08
N GLU A 30 -10.19 18.40 5.78
CA GLU A 30 -10.23 19.17 4.54
C GLU A 30 -9.75 20.60 4.75
N THR A 31 -8.81 21.02 3.90
CA THR A 31 -8.18 22.33 3.90
C THR A 31 -8.42 23.06 2.58
N VAL A 32 -8.42 24.39 2.64
CA VAL A 32 -8.39 25.27 1.48
C VAL A 32 -7.09 26.05 1.50
N LYS A 33 -6.34 25.94 0.42
CA LYS A 33 -5.15 26.74 0.15
C LYS A 33 -5.48 27.86 -0.82
N PHE A 34 -5.15 29.08 -0.42
CA PHE A 34 -5.37 30.31 -1.19
C PHE A 34 -4.08 30.75 -1.88
N LEU A 35 -4.18 31.16 -3.14
CA LEU A 35 -3.12 31.79 -3.91
C LEU A 35 -3.56 33.22 -4.21
N PHE A 36 -2.95 34.18 -3.54
CA PHE A 36 -3.29 35.59 -3.68
C PHE A 36 -2.40 36.27 -4.72
N SER A 37 -3.01 37.07 -5.59
CA SER A 37 -2.27 38.00 -6.43
C SER A 37 -1.61 39.12 -5.60
N ASP A 38 -0.55 39.73 -6.13
CA ASP A 38 0.29 40.69 -5.40
C ASP A 38 -0.47 41.89 -4.80
N ASN A 39 -1.59 42.29 -5.40
CA ASN A 39 -2.42 43.40 -4.90
C ASN A 39 -3.14 43.08 -3.58
N TRP A 40 -3.20 41.81 -3.17
CA TRP A 40 -3.74 41.37 -1.88
C TRP A 40 -2.68 41.30 -0.76
N LYS A 41 -1.39 41.53 -1.06
CA LYS A 41 -0.27 41.33 -0.13
C LYS A 41 -0.46 42.04 1.21
N ASP A 42 -0.88 43.31 1.19
CA ASP A 42 -0.99 44.15 2.40
C ASP A 42 -2.35 44.05 3.11
N TYR A 43 -3.26 43.22 2.61
CA TYR A 43 -4.58 43.03 3.20
C TYR A 43 -4.55 42.00 4.32
N THR A 44 -5.25 42.30 5.41
CA THR A 44 -5.71 41.31 6.37
C THR A 44 -6.87 40.55 5.74
N LYS A 45 -6.72 39.23 5.58
CA LYS A 45 -7.60 38.39 4.75
C LYS A 45 -8.46 37.49 5.62
N THR A 46 -9.74 37.43 5.29
CA THR A 46 -10.74 36.58 5.96
C THR A 46 -11.42 35.72 4.91
N ALA A 47 -11.29 34.41 5.04
CA ALA A 47 -12.09 33.46 4.28
C ALA A 47 -13.51 33.43 4.86
N VAL A 48 -14.50 33.58 4.00
CA VAL A 48 -15.92 33.62 4.37
C VAL A 48 -16.60 32.42 3.74
N PHE A 49 -17.07 31.51 4.59
CA PHE A 49 -17.78 30.30 4.21
C PHE A 49 -19.27 30.49 4.47
N THR A 50 -20.10 30.18 3.47
CA THR A 50 -21.56 30.26 3.61
C THR A 50 -22.20 28.99 3.06
N ALA A 51 -23.12 28.42 3.84
CA ALA A 51 -23.91 27.25 3.44
C ALA A 51 -25.39 27.50 3.78
N LYS A 52 -26.27 26.67 3.22
CA LYS A 52 -27.70 26.77 3.52
C LYS A 52 -27.94 26.46 5.00
N ASP A 53 -28.76 27.27 5.66
CA ASP A 53 -29.16 27.11 7.07
C ASP A 53 -27.99 27.16 8.08
N VAL A 54 -26.85 27.72 7.68
CA VAL A 54 -25.65 27.94 8.51
C VAL A 54 -25.29 29.43 8.44
N GLU A 55 -25.14 30.08 9.60
CA GLU A 55 -24.66 31.45 9.67
C GLU A 55 -23.27 31.59 9.02
N PRO A 56 -22.97 32.70 8.30
CA PRO A 56 -21.67 32.88 7.67
C PRO A 56 -20.51 32.73 8.64
N ILE A 57 -19.57 31.84 8.31
CA ILE A 57 -18.40 31.56 9.14
C ILE A 57 -17.19 32.28 8.56
N ASN A 58 -16.56 33.10 9.39
CA ASN A 58 -15.41 33.93 9.02
C ASN A 58 -14.14 33.36 9.65
N VAL A 59 -13.18 32.99 8.81
CA VAL A 59 -11.86 32.50 9.23
C VAL A 59 -10.81 33.53 8.85
N LEU A 60 -10.25 34.19 9.86
CA LEU A 60 -9.13 35.12 9.68
C LEU A 60 -7.87 34.34 9.32
N LEU A 61 -7.32 34.54 8.13
CA LEU A 61 -6.18 33.80 7.59
C LEU A 61 -4.88 34.30 8.21
N ARG A 62 -4.42 33.61 9.25
CA ARG A 62 -3.17 33.88 9.98
C ARG A 62 -2.62 32.60 10.58
N ALA A 63 -1.30 32.42 10.58
CA ALA A 63 -0.64 31.24 11.12
C ALA A 63 -0.87 31.03 12.63
N ASP A 64 -1.23 32.08 13.38
CA ASP A 64 -1.56 31.99 14.81
C ASP A 64 -3.04 31.71 15.10
N ASN A 65 -3.90 31.65 14.07
CA ASN A 65 -5.28 31.22 14.21
C ASN A 65 -5.35 29.69 14.26
N GLN A 66 -6.01 29.12 15.28
CA GLN A 66 -6.15 27.66 15.44
C GLN A 66 -6.88 26.95 14.30
N LEU A 67 -7.59 27.69 13.45
CA LEU A 67 -8.24 27.18 12.25
C LEU A 67 -7.37 27.26 10.99
N CYS A 68 -6.14 27.77 11.11
CA CYS A 68 -5.21 27.96 10.00
C CYS A 68 -3.96 27.10 10.14
N LEU A 69 -3.45 26.64 9.00
CA LEU A 69 -2.16 25.97 8.89
C LEU A 69 -1.05 26.95 8.48
N SER A 70 -1.43 28.05 7.83
CA SER A 70 -0.56 29.17 7.47
C SER A 70 -1.38 30.44 7.23
N ASP A 71 -0.74 31.54 6.84
CA ASP A 71 -1.40 32.78 6.42
C ASP A 71 -2.21 32.62 5.11
N GLU A 72 -2.08 31.48 4.42
CA GLU A 72 -2.70 31.20 3.13
C GLU A 72 -3.42 29.84 3.10
N GLU A 73 -3.58 29.17 4.24
CA GLU A 73 -4.24 27.87 4.30
C GLU A 73 -5.03 27.71 5.59
N CYS A 74 -6.31 27.33 5.47
CA CYS A 74 -7.17 27.08 6.62
C CYS A 74 -8.02 25.82 6.46
N TYR A 75 -8.51 25.32 7.59
CA TYR A 75 -9.50 24.26 7.62
C TYR A 75 -10.86 24.77 7.15
N ILE A 76 -11.59 23.91 6.43
CA ILE A 76 -13.00 24.17 6.11
C ILE A 76 -13.82 23.96 7.40
N PRO A 77 -14.63 24.95 7.85
CA PRO A 77 -15.49 24.78 9.01
C PRO A 77 -16.44 23.60 8.82
N PHE A 78 -16.55 22.72 9.81
CA PHE A 78 -17.34 21.50 9.67
C PHE A 78 -18.83 21.80 9.49
N GLU A 79 -19.30 22.95 9.98
CA GLU A 79 -20.69 23.37 9.87
C GLU A 79 -21.12 23.55 8.42
N VAL A 80 -20.23 24.01 7.53
CA VAL A 80 -20.54 24.21 6.11
C VAL A 80 -20.46 22.92 5.28
N LEU A 81 -19.98 21.82 5.87
CA LEU A 81 -19.89 20.51 5.23
C LEU A 81 -21.18 19.67 5.38
N LYS A 82 -22.18 20.15 6.13
CA LYS A 82 -23.41 19.39 6.44
C LYS A 82 -24.50 19.44 5.36
N GLY A 83 -24.26 20.14 4.24
CA GLY A 83 -25.22 20.33 3.15
C GLY A 83 -24.78 19.67 1.84
N ASN A 84 -25.38 20.09 0.73
CA ASN A 84 -25.02 19.57 -0.61
C ASN A 84 -23.95 20.45 -1.30
N SER A 85 -23.74 21.66 -0.79
CA SER A 85 -22.75 22.61 -1.29
C SER A 85 -22.56 23.75 -0.29
N PHE A 86 -21.43 24.46 -0.40
CA PHE A 86 -21.19 25.73 0.26
C PHE A 86 -20.51 26.68 -0.72
N THR A 87 -20.55 27.98 -0.41
CA THR A 87 -19.79 28.98 -1.17
C THR A 87 -18.66 29.57 -0.35
N LEU A 88 -17.58 29.89 -1.04
CA LEU A 88 -16.37 30.46 -0.50
C LEU A 88 -16.08 31.81 -1.16
N SER A 89 -15.77 32.81 -0.35
CA SER A 89 -15.24 34.10 -0.80
C SER A 89 -14.15 34.59 0.16
N VAL A 90 -13.34 35.55 -0.26
CA VAL A 90 -12.35 36.21 0.58
C VAL A 90 -12.69 37.69 0.72
N PHE A 91 -12.60 38.17 1.95
CA PHE A 91 -12.75 39.56 2.33
C PHE A 91 -11.41 40.08 2.88
N GLY A 92 -10.94 41.21 2.36
CA GLY A 92 -9.67 41.83 2.72
C GLY A 92 -9.88 43.24 3.27
N VAL A 93 -9.19 43.58 4.35
CA VAL A 93 -9.11 44.97 4.88
C VAL A 93 -7.66 45.44 4.98
N CYS A 94 -7.39 46.65 4.48
CA CYS A 94 -6.10 47.34 4.61
C CYS A 94 -6.34 48.85 4.84
N GLY A 95 -6.39 49.28 6.10
CA GLY A 95 -6.81 50.64 6.46
C GLY A 95 -8.24 50.92 6.00
N ASP A 96 -8.44 51.99 5.24
CA ASP A 96 -9.75 52.34 4.65
C ASP A 96 -10.09 51.57 3.37
N ARG A 97 -9.19 50.70 2.89
CA ARG A 97 -9.39 49.92 1.67
C ARG A 97 -10.00 48.57 2.00
N ILE A 98 -11.06 48.22 1.26
CA ILE A 98 -11.75 46.93 1.34
C ILE A 98 -11.64 46.25 -0.02
N ALA A 99 -11.31 44.96 -0.02
CA ALA A 99 -11.34 44.08 -1.19
C ALA A 99 -12.25 42.89 -0.91
N THR A 100 -13.13 42.55 -1.85
CA THR A 100 -14.05 41.41 -1.71
C THR A 100 -14.00 40.60 -2.99
N SER A 101 -13.79 39.30 -2.88
CA SER A 101 -13.76 38.41 -4.06
C SER A 101 -15.16 38.02 -4.54
N THR A 102 -15.23 37.48 -5.75
CA THR A 102 -16.39 36.66 -6.16
C THR A 102 -16.55 35.45 -5.24
N LYS A 103 -17.73 34.84 -5.27
CA LYS A 103 -18.01 33.58 -4.57
C LYS A 103 -17.80 32.42 -5.54
N GLU A 104 -17.14 31.36 -5.08
CA GLU A 104 -17.12 30.08 -5.78
C GLU A 104 -17.97 29.04 -5.05
N ASN A 105 -18.66 28.21 -5.82
CA ASN A 105 -19.51 27.16 -5.30
C ASN A 105 -18.76 25.82 -5.27
N ILE A 106 -18.73 25.19 -4.11
CA ILE A 106 -18.08 23.91 -3.88
C ILE A 106 -19.16 22.87 -3.61
N ILE A 107 -19.15 21.80 -4.39
CA ILE A 107 -20.10 20.69 -4.30
C ILE A 107 -19.64 19.72 -3.22
N LEU A 108 -20.56 19.32 -2.37
CA LEU A 108 -20.31 18.26 -1.39
C LEU A 108 -20.76 16.93 -1.97
N LEU A 109 -19.86 15.96 -1.97
CA LEU A 109 -20.19 14.56 -2.24
C LEU A 109 -20.56 13.91 -0.92
N GLU A 110 -21.72 13.25 -0.91
CA GLU A 110 -22.08 12.36 0.20
C GLU A 110 -20.94 11.35 0.38
N SER A 111 -20.50 11.20 1.62
CA SER A 111 -19.56 10.11 1.92
C SER A 111 -20.26 8.77 1.68
N GLY A 112 -19.49 7.68 1.63
CA GLY A 112 -20.06 6.32 1.67
C GLY A 112 -20.78 5.97 2.99
N TYR A 113 -20.95 6.94 3.88
CA TYR A 113 -21.56 6.87 5.21
C TYR A 113 -22.69 7.91 5.30
N VAL A 114 -23.73 7.65 6.10
CA VAL A 114 -24.96 8.47 6.11
C VAL A 114 -24.75 9.76 6.92
N LEU A 115 -25.44 10.85 6.56
CA LEU A 115 -25.38 12.16 7.23
C LEU A 115 -25.54 12.04 8.76
N GLY A 116 -24.45 12.31 9.49
CA GLY A 116 -24.41 12.22 10.97
C GLY A 116 -23.81 10.92 11.52
N ASP A 117 -23.53 9.93 10.68
CA ASP A 117 -22.71 8.78 11.05
C ASP A 117 -21.24 9.20 11.06
N LYS A 118 -20.64 9.22 12.24
CA LYS A 118 -19.19 9.07 12.33
C LYS A 118 -18.86 7.73 11.65
N PRO A 119 -17.73 7.59 10.91
CA PRO A 119 -17.16 6.26 10.68
C PRO A 119 -17.23 5.53 12.01
N GLN A 120 -17.67 4.27 12.03
CA GLN A 120 -17.73 3.55 13.28
C GLN A 120 -16.31 3.62 13.88
N GLU A 121 -16.13 4.47 14.90
CA GLU A 121 -15.02 4.33 15.82
C GLU A 121 -15.02 2.85 16.18
N PRO A 122 -13.87 2.16 16.19
CA PRO A 122 -13.84 0.78 16.64
C PRO A 122 -14.67 0.74 17.92
N THR A 123 -15.76 -0.06 17.91
CA THR A 123 -16.69 -0.14 19.03
C THR A 123 -15.84 -0.34 20.29
N PRO A 124 -16.07 0.42 21.38
CA PRO A 124 -15.08 0.77 22.41
C PRO A 124 -14.42 -0.45 23.06
N ASN A 125 -13.37 -0.96 22.43
CA ASN A 125 -12.67 -2.14 22.92
C ASN A 125 -11.15 -2.08 22.78
N ALA A 126 -10.57 -1.16 22.01
CA ALA A 126 -9.11 -1.03 21.97
C ALA A 126 -8.66 0.07 22.93
N TYR A 127 -9.12 1.30 22.71
CA TYR A 127 -8.68 2.45 23.50
C TYR A 127 -9.22 2.46 24.93
N SER A 128 -10.49 2.12 25.12
CA SER A 128 -11.10 1.99 26.45
C SER A 128 -10.54 0.79 27.20
N GLN A 129 -10.36 -0.37 26.55
CA GLN A 129 -9.69 -1.50 27.21
C GLN A 129 -8.24 -1.16 27.54
N VAL A 130 -7.50 -0.46 26.68
CA VAL A 130 -6.13 -0.03 26.98
C VAL A 130 -6.09 0.98 28.12
N ILE A 131 -7.00 1.97 28.17
CA ILE A 131 -7.09 2.93 29.28
C ILE A 131 -7.49 2.22 30.59
N THR A 132 -8.48 1.32 30.55
CA THR A 132 -8.89 0.53 31.71
C THR A 132 -7.78 -0.41 32.17
N LEU A 133 -7.08 -1.10 31.25
CA LEU A 133 -5.93 -1.95 31.56
C LEU A 133 -4.77 -1.12 32.14
N LEU A 134 -4.52 0.07 31.61
CA LEU A 134 -3.49 0.98 32.11
C LEU A 134 -3.84 1.52 33.50
N ASP A 135 -5.11 1.79 33.78
CA ASP A 135 -5.56 2.25 35.10
C ASP A 135 -5.57 1.10 36.13
N GLU A 136 -5.95 -0.11 35.72
CA GLU A 136 -5.85 -1.32 36.55
C GLU A 136 -4.39 -1.66 36.86
N ILE A 137 -3.50 -1.65 35.85
CA ILE A 137 -2.05 -1.86 36.04
C ILE A 137 -1.47 -0.77 36.95
N ARG A 138 -1.89 0.50 36.77
CA ARG A 138 -1.44 1.60 37.60
C ARG A 138 -1.90 1.43 39.05
N ASN A 139 -3.15 1.03 39.28
CA ASN A 139 -3.68 0.80 40.63
C ASN A 139 -3.02 -0.41 41.31
N ILE A 140 -2.76 -1.49 40.58
CA ILE A 140 -1.99 -2.64 41.09
C ILE A 140 -0.56 -2.22 41.42
N ALA A 141 0.10 -1.47 40.54
CA ALA A 141 1.47 -0.99 40.77
C ALA A 141 1.54 -0.06 41.99
N TYR A 142 0.56 0.84 42.18
CA TYR A 142 0.49 1.67 43.38
C TYR A 142 0.15 0.87 44.64
N SER A 143 -0.75 -0.12 44.57
CA SER A 143 -1.05 -1.00 45.71
C SER A 143 0.17 -1.81 46.14
N VAL A 144 0.89 -2.44 45.20
CA VAL A 144 2.11 -3.20 45.50
C VAL A 144 3.21 -2.29 46.06
N ARG A 145 3.34 -1.06 45.55
CA ARG A 145 4.26 -0.06 46.08
C ARG A 145 3.87 0.35 47.49
N GLN A 146 2.59 0.59 47.73
CA GLN A 146 2.05 1.01 49.03
C GLN A 146 2.12 -0.12 50.07
N ASP A 147 1.90 -1.38 49.67
CA ASP A 147 2.08 -2.57 50.52
C ASP A 147 3.56 -2.80 50.86
N ALA A 148 4.47 -2.55 49.91
CA ALA A 148 5.91 -2.59 50.17
C ALA A 148 6.38 -1.45 51.08
N ASP A 149 5.92 -0.22 50.83
CA ASP A 149 6.26 0.98 51.62
C ASP A 149 5.64 0.92 53.04
N ASN A 150 4.48 0.28 53.21
CA ASN A 150 3.84 0.02 54.50
C ASN A 150 4.37 -1.24 55.21
N GLY A 151 5.35 -1.94 54.63
CA GLY A 151 5.98 -3.12 55.25
C GLY A 151 5.07 -4.36 55.34
N LEU A 152 3.99 -4.43 54.55
CA LEU A 152 3.08 -5.59 54.47
C LEU A 152 3.73 -6.78 53.72
N PHE A 153 4.80 -6.55 52.97
CA PHE A 153 5.70 -7.61 52.49
C PHE A 153 6.79 -7.94 53.53
N ASN A 154 6.38 -8.27 54.75
CA ASN A 154 7.25 -8.82 55.79
C ASN A 154 7.06 -10.33 55.96
N GLY A 155 6.43 -10.99 54.98
CA GLY A 155 6.15 -12.41 55.02
C GLY A 155 7.40 -13.19 55.40
N GLU A 156 7.39 -13.76 56.60
CA GLU A 156 8.32 -14.82 56.94
C GLU A 156 8.31 -15.83 55.79
N LYS A 157 9.50 -16.23 55.37
CA LYS A 157 9.68 -17.08 54.20
C LYS A 157 8.76 -18.30 54.33
N GLY A 158 7.71 -18.36 53.52
CA GLY A 158 6.81 -19.51 53.51
C GLY A 158 7.61 -20.79 53.31
N GLU A 159 7.13 -21.90 53.87
CA GLU A 159 7.80 -23.19 53.68
C GLU A 159 8.01 -23.41 52.17
N LYS A 160 9.24 -23.80 51.83
CA LYS A 160 9.62 -24.06 50.45
C LYS A 160 8.69 -25.15 49.91
N GLY A 161 7.72 -24.75 49.09
CA GLY A 161 6.83 -25.71 48.41
C GLY A 161 7.67 -26.76 47.70
N GLU A 162 7.09 -27.96 47.55
CA GLU A 162 7.74 -29.00 46.76
C GLU A 162 8.13 -28.42 45.41
N LYS A 163 9.41 -28.59 45.06
CA LYS A 163 9.92 -28.17 43.77
C LYS A 163 9.09 -28.92 42.74
N GLY A 164 8.23 -28.21 42.01
CA GLY A 164 7.47 -28.80 40.91
C GLY A 164 8.42 -29.62 40.05
N ASP A 165 7.97 -30.80 39.62
CA ASP A 165 8.76 -31.67 38.74
C ASP A 165 9.36 -30.80 37.63
N LYS A 166 10.67 -30.94 37.41
CA LYS A 166 11.29 -30.31 36.26
C LYS A 166 10.47 -30.75 35.06
N CYS A 167 9.87 -29.80 34.34
CA CYS A 167 9.52 -30.05 32.96
C CYS A 167 10.86 -30.31 32.27
N ASP A 168 11.15 -31.58 31.97
CA ASP A 168 12.40 -32.01 31.31
C ASP A 168 12.48 -31.55 29.84
N SER A 169 11.63 -30.62 29.40
CA SER A 169 11.39 -30.35 27.97
C SER A 169 11.31 -28.87 27.58
N VAL A 170 11.58 -27.91 28.47
CA VAL A 170 11.69 -26.49 28.08
C VAL A 170 13.16 -26.17 27.81
N GLY A 171 13.58 -26.24 26.55
CA GLY A 171 14.93 -25.85 26.12
C GLY A 171 15.99 -26.95 26.28
N GLN A 172 15.76 -28.14 25.72
CA GLN A 172 16.83 -29.14 25.63
C GLN A 172 17.93 -28.63 24.70
N LYS A 173 19.11 -28.33 25.26
CA LYS A 173 20.31 -28.14 24.46
C LYS A 173 20.70 -29.48 23.86
N THR A 174 20.71 -29.57 22.54
CA THR A 174 21.28 -30.73 21.86
C THR A 174 22.80 -30.68 21.97
N GLU A 175 23.48 -31.82 21.81
CA GLU A 175 24.95 -31.88 21.72
C GLU A 175 25.52 -30.97 20.61
N ALA A 176 24.66 -30.51 19.69
CA ALA A 176 25.00 -29.64 18.57
C ALA A 176 25.05 -28.13 18.89
N LEU A 177 24.85 -27.65 20.13
CA LEU A 177 24.67 -26.20 20.45
C LEU A 177 23.39 -25.58 19.84
N GLY A 178 22.37 -26.39 19.52
CA GLY A 178 21.05 -25.92 19.10
C GLY A 178 20.06 -25.84 20.26
N GLU A 179 19.04 -25.00 20.13
CA GLU A 179 17.92 -24.90 21.08
C GLU A 179 16.65 -25.52 20.50
N ILE A 180 15.98 -26.35 21.29
CA ILE A 180 14.69 -26.94 20.96
C ILE A 180 13.65 -26.49 21.99
N PHE A 181 12.54 -25.93 21.51
CA PHE A 181 11.41 -25.50 22.33
C PHE A 181 10.13 -26.26 21.94
N ASN A 182 9.26 -26.56 22.92
CA ASN A 182 7.99 -27.25 22.70
C ASN A 182 8.10 -28.53 21.85
N ASP A 183 9.02 -29.44 22.17
CA ASP A 183 9.24 -30.67 21.39
C ASP A 183 8.11 -31.70 21.54
N LEU A 184 7.05 -31.54 20.75
CA LEU A 184 5.88 -32.44 20.78
C LEU A 184 6.15 -33.78 20.07
N THR A 185 7.01 -33.81 19.05
CA THR A 185 7.26 -34.98 18.20
C THR A 185 8.62 -34.91 17.47
N ASN A 186 9.71 -34.79 18.21
CA ASN A 186 11.12 -34.81 17.77
C ASN A 186 11.50 -33.70 16.79
N ASN A 187 11.58 -32.48 17.28
CA ASN A 187 12.23 -31.37 16.58
C ASN A 187 13.74 -31.61 16.45
N VAL A 188 14.37 -31.03 15.43
CA VAL A 188 15.81 -31.16 15.16
C VAL A 188 16.43 -29.78 15.05
N ALA A 189 17.49 -29.50 15.82
CA ALA A 189 18.26 -28.25 15.74
C ALA A 189 19.78 -28.54 15.69
N ASN A 190 20.47 -27.89 14.74
CA ASN A 190 21.94 -27.89 14.61
C ASN A 190 22.59 -26.71 15.37
N LYS A 191 23.87 -26.43 15.13
CA LYS A 191 24.65 -25.37 15.80
C LYS A 191 24.05 -23.98 15.65
N ASN A 192 23.83 -23.33 16.80
CA ASN A 192 23.20 -22.02 16.92
C ASN A 192 21.79 -21.94 16.31
N ALA A 193 21.16 -23.08 16.03
CA ALA A 193 19.84 -23.15 15.41
C ALA A 193 18.74 -23.20 16.49
N HIS A 194 17.53 -22.80 16.09
CA HIS A 194 16.33 -22.87 16.94
C HIS A 194 15.23 -23.67 16.24
N ALA A 195 14.64 -24.64 16.92
CA ALA A 195 13.50 -25.41 16.43
C ALA A 195 12.36 -25.42 17.46
N GLU A 196 11.18 -24.92 17.08
CA GLU A 196 9.99 -24.83 17.93
C GLU A 196 8.76 -25.49 17.29
N GLY A 197 7.98 -26.23 18.08
CA GLY A 197 6.67 -26.77 17.67
C GLY A 197 6.66 -28.27 17.37
N ASN A 198 6.01 -28.69 16.29
CA ASN A 198 5.76 -30.10 15.99
C ASN A 198 6.46 -30.53 14.69
N ARG A 199 7.43 -31.43 14.78
CA ARG A 199 8.21 -31.97 13.64
C ARG A 199 8.95 -30.87 12.87
N THR A 200 9.56 -29.93 13.57
CA THR A 200 10.35 -28.86 12.93
C THR A 200 11.82 -29.27 12.81
N THR A 201 12.47 -28.85 11.72
CA THR A 201 13.88 -29.18 11.45
C THR A 201 14.64 -27.90 11.10
N ALA A 202 15.51 -27.46 11.99
CA ALA A 202 16.46 -26.37 11.80
C ALA A 202 17.90 -26.94 11.69
N SER A 203 18.25 -27.47 10.51
CA SER A 203 19.51 -28.19 10.29
C SER A 203 20.67 -27.32 9.82
N GLY A 204 20.40 -26.07 9.42
CA GLY A 204 21.40 -25.08 9.05
C GLY A 204 22.14 -24.47 10.25
N ASN A 205 23.30 -23.86 10.01
CA ASN A 205 23.93 -23.02 11.02
C ASN A 205 23.09 -21.76 11.22
N SER A 206 22.78 -21.39 12.47
CA SER A 206 21.94 -20.22 12.77
C SER A 206 20.55 -20.25 12.11
N SER A 207 20.04 -21.43 11.76
CA SER A 207 18.70 -21.57 11.17
C SER A 207 17.59 -21.55 12.21
N HIS A 208 16.37 -21.18 11.81
CA HIS A 208 15.19 -21.17 12.68
C HIS A 208 14.02 -21.90 11.99
N ALA A 209 13.44 -22.91 12.64
CA ALA A 209 12.20 -23.56 12.19
C ALA A 209 11.12 -23.50 13.28
N GLU A 210 9.95 -22.95 12.98
CA GLU A 210 8.83 -22.79 13.92
C GLU A 210 7.52 -23.35 13.32
N GLY A 211 6.67 -23.98 14.13
CA GLY A 211 5.30 -24.36 13.74
C GLY A 211 5.12 -25.87 13.56
N ASN A 212 4.47 -26.30 12.47
CA ASN A 212 4.15 -27.70 12.20
C ASN A 212 4.77 -28.17 10.88
N GLN A 213 5.63 -29.19 10.95
CA GLN A 213 6.31 -29.77 9.79
C GLN A 213 7.11 -28.75 8.97
N THR A 214 7.80 -27.82 9.63
CA THR A 214 8.62 -26.81 8.96
C THR A 214 10.09 -27.23 8.88
N THR A 215 10.79 -26.82 7.83
CA THR A 215 12.19 -27.18 7.59
C THR A 215 13.01 -25.98 7.17
N ALA A 216 13.98 -25.59 7.99
CA ALA A 216 15.03 -24.62 7.67
C ALA A 216 16.37 -25.35 7.53
N SER A 217 16.88 -25.47 6.31
CA SER A 217 17.99 -26.36 5.94
C SER A 217 19.08 -25.72 5.08
N GLY A 218 18.96 -24.43 4.76
CA GLY A 218 20.07 -23.68 4.16
C GLY A 218 21.30 -23.71 5.07
N ASN A 219 22.50 -23.69 4.50
CA ASN A 219 23.74 -23.86 5.26
C ASN A 219 23.91 -22.82 6.36
N LEU A 220 23.42 -21.59 6.11
CA LEU A 220 23.49 -20.47 7.02
C LEU A 220 22.18 -19.67 7.04
N GLY A 221 21.61 -19.46 8.23
CA GLY A 221 20.59 -18.42 8.47
C GLY A 221 19.23 -18.62 7.80
N ALA A 222 18.86 -19.85 7.41
CA ALA A 222 17.53 -20.13 6.86
C ALA A 222 16.43 -20.01 7.94
N HIS A 223 15.25 -19.51 7.58
CA HIS A 223 14.11 -19.36 8.49
C HIS A 223 12.83 -19.92 7.86
N ALA A 224 12.16 -20.86 8.53
CA ALA A 224 10.89 -21.41 8.10
C ALA A 224 9.85 -21.35 9.23
N LYS A 225 8.68 -20.73 9.02
CA LYS A 225 7.58 -20.70 10.02
C LYS A 225 6.25 -21.12 9.42
N GLY A 226 5.34 -21.66 10.24
CA GLY A 226 3.96 -21.98 9.85
C GLY A 226 3.69 -23.48 9.67
N LEU A 227 3.02 -23.88 8.57
CA LEU A 227 2.63 -25.27 8.30
C LEU A 227 3.27 -25.75 6.99
N LEU A 228 4.03 -26.85 7.04
CA LEU A 228 4.65 -27.46 5.85
C LEU A 228 5.55 -26.50 5.05
N THR A 229 6.20 -25.54 5.70
CA THR A 229 7.07 -24.55 5.04
C THR A 229 8.52 -25.03 4.97
N VAL A 230 9.21 -24.66 3.89
CA VAL A 230 10.59 -25.09 3.62
C VAL A 230 11.46 -23.90 3.21
N ALA A 231 12.48 -23.60 4.00
CA ALA A 231 13.55 -22.67 3.65
C ALA A 231 14.86 -23.48 3.50
N SER A 232 15.32 -23.68 2.26
CA SER A 232 16.51 -24.51 1.95
C SER A 232 17.64 -23.74 1.27
N GLY A 233 17.40 -22.51 0.83
CA GLY A 233 18.47 -21.61 0.41
C GLY A 233 19.20 -20.98 1.60
N ASP A 234 20.46 -20.61 1.40
CA ASP A 234 21.22 -19.82 2.39
C ASP A 234 20.51 -18.48 2.62
N SER A 235 20.30 -18.10 3.88
CA SER A 235 19.54 -16.92 4.29
C SER A 235 18.13 -16.81 3.69
N ALA A 236 17.53 -17.94 3.28
CA ALA A 236 16.18 -17.97 2.76
C ALA A 236 15.14 -17.89 3.88
N HIS A 237 13.98 -17.29 3.59
CA HIS A 237 12.86 -17.18 4.51
C HIS A 237 11.59 -17.76 3.87
N ALA A 238 10.89 -18.66 4.56
CA ALA A 238 9.61 -19.22 4.11
C ALA A 238 8.55 -19.14 5.22
N GLU A 239 7.39 -18.56 4.94
CA GLU A 239 6.31 -18.46 5.91
C GLU A 239 4.91 -18.72 5.37
N GLY A 240 4.00 -19.12 6.27
CA GLY A 240 2.60 -19.41 5.96
C GLY A 240 2.32 -20.91 5.85
N GLN A 241 1.71 -21.35 4.75
CA GLN A 241 1.30 -22.74 4.53
C GLN A 241 1.87 -23.27 3.22
N THR A 242 2.60 -24.38 3.27
CA THR A 242 3.19 -25.05 2.08
C THR A 242 4.11 -24.16 1.22
N SER A 243 4.61 -23.07 1.80
CA SER A 243 5.52 -22.12 1.16
C SER A 243 6.95 -22.65 1.10
N SER A 244 7.68 -22.35 0.04
CA SER A 244 9.04 -22.86 -0.18
C SER A 244 9.98 -21.78 -0.71
N ALA A 245 11.05 -21.50 0.03
CA ALA A 245 12.14 -20.61 -0.37
C ALA A 245 13.43 -21.43 -0.56
N THR A 246 13.87 -21.60 -1.81
CA THR A 246 14.97 -22.52 -2.21
C THR A 246 16.17 -21.78 -2.82
N GLY A 247 15.99 -20.54 -3.28
CA GLY A 247 17.10 -19.70 -3.71
C GLY A 247 17.83 -19.06 -2.54
N ALA A 248 19.12 -18.73 -2.71
CA ALA A 248 19.85 -17.96 -1.71
C ALA A 248 19.19 -16.58 -1.51
N CYS A 249 19.05 -16.13 -0.26
CA CYS A 249 18.38 -14.88 0.11
C CYS A 249 16.94 -14.75 -0.45
N SER A 250 16.27 -15.86 -0.73
CA SER A 250 14.90 -15.83 -1.26
C SER A 250 13.85 -15.74 -0.15
N HIS A 251 12.69 -15.16 -0.44
CA HIS A 251 11.58 -15.03 0.50
C HIS A 251 10.27 -15.56 -0.12
N ALA A 252 9.59 -16.49 0.57
CA ALA A 252 8.28 -16.99 0.16
C ALA A 252 7.27 -16.87 1.31
N GLU A 253 6.17 -16.15 1.11
CA GLU A 253 5.14 -15.93 2.13
C GLU A 253 3.72 -16.22 1.60
N GLY A 254 2.82 -16.68 2.45
CA GLY A 254 1.42 -16.96 2.10
C GLY A 254 1.09 -18.46 1.98
N SER A 255 0.34 -18.86 0.94
CA SER A 255 -0.12 -20.24 0.76
C SER A 255 0.33 -20.83 -0.57
N ASN A 256 1.10 -21.92 -0.53
CA ASN A 256 1.64 -22.61 -1.69
C ASN A 256 2.53 -21.70 -2.57
N THR A 257 3.30 -20.80 -1.95
CA THR A 257 4.19 -19.87 -2.64
C THR A 257 5.60 -20.44 -2.81
N LYS A 258 6.29 -20.10 -3.90
CA LYS A 258 7.60 -20.68 -4.24
C LYS A 258 8.58 -19.62 -4.72
N ALA A 259 9.55 -19.28 -3.88
CA ALA A 259 10.70 -18.46 -4.24
C ALA A 259 11.91 -19.36 -4.56
N VAL A 260 12.20 -19.53 -5.84
CA VAL A 260 13.20 -20.48 -6.35
C VAL A 260 14.47 -19.80 -6.83
N GLY A 261 14.37 -18.60 -7.39
CA GLY A 261 15.54 -17.83 -7.80
C GLY A 261 16.31 -17.27 -6.60
N ASN A 262 17.61 -17.06 -6.75
CA ASN A 262 18.37 -16.29 -5.77
C ASN A 262 17.80 -14.86 -5.68
N GLU A 263 17.68 -14.32 -4.46
CA GLU A 263 17.13 -13.00 -4.17
C GLU A 263 15.70 -12.83 -4.74
N SER A 264 14.95 -13.93 -4.90
CA SER A 264 13.57 -13.88 -5.39
C SER A 264 12.56 -13.72 -4.26
N HIS A 265 11.43 -13.10 -4.56
CA HIS A 265 10.32 -12.91 -3.63
C HIS A 265 9.01 -13.49 -4.21
N ALA A 266 8.30 -14.31 -3.45
CA ALA A 266 6.99 -14.83 -3.83
C ALA A 266 5.98 -14.68 -2.69
N GLU A 267 4.92 -13.90 -2.90
CA GLU A 267 3.88 -13.64 -1.89
C GLU A 267 2.47 -13.95 -2.42
N GLY A 268 1.53 -14.28 -1.52
CA GLY A 268 0.12 -14.53 -1.87
C GLY A 268 -0.28 -16.01 -1.92
N ILE A 269 -1.05 -16.41 -2.94
CA ILE A 269 -1.60 -17.77 -3.09
C ILE A 269 -1.13 -18.39 -4.40
N SER A 270 -0.45 -19.54 -4.33
CA SER A 270 0.03 -20.30 -5.49
C SER A 270 0.94 -19.49 -6.43
N THR A 271 1.73 -18.56 -5.89
CA THR A 271 2.67 -17.74 -6.67
C THR A 271 4.06 -18.38 -6.77
N SER A 272 4.81 -18.08 -7.83
CA SER A 272 6.15 -18.65 -8.03
C SER A 272 7.12 -17.68 -8.71
N ALA A 273 8.16 -17.28 -7.98
CA ALA A 273 9.28 -16.47 -8.45
C ALA A 273 10.49 -17.38 -8.74
N LYS A 274 10.74 -17.67 -10.01
CA LYS A 274 11.75 -18.65 -10.47
C LYS A 274 13.04 -18.00 -10.97
N GLY A 275 12.98 -16.76 -11.45
CA GLY A 275 14.16 -16.03 -11.89
C GLY A 275 14.96 -15.46 -10.72
N SER A 276 16.28 -15.32 -10.88
CA SER A 276 17.07 -14.53 -9.92
C SER A 276 16.55 -13.09 -9.87
N ASN A 277 16.45 -12.49 -8.69
CA ASN A 277 15.88 -11.15 -8.46
C ASN A 277 14.42 -10.99 -8.94
N SER A 278 13.67 -12.09 -9.11
CA SER A 278 12.28 -12.03 -9.59
C SER A 278 11.30 -11.82 -8.45
N HIS A 279 10.16 -11.19 -8.75
CA HIS A 279 9.08 -10.94 -7.79
C HIS A 279 7.74 -11.45 -8.34
N ALA A 280 7.04 -12.29 -7.58
CA ALA A 280 5.69 -12.76 -7.92
C ALA A 280 4.71 -12.52 -6.75
N GLU A 281 3.64 -11.77 -6.99
CA GLU A 281 2.64 -11.40 -5.96
C GLU A 281 1.19 -11.65 -6.43
N GLY A 282 0.30 -12.00 -5.51
CA GLY A 282 -1.14 -12.18 -5.76
C GLY A 282 -1.62 -13.64 -5.86
N TYR A 283 -2.41 -13.99 -6.88
CA TYR A 283 -3.03 -15.32 -7.04
C TYR A 283 -2.54 -16.02 -8.32
N GLY A 284 -1.77 -17.10 -8.20
CA GLY A 284 -1.37 -17.93 -9.34
C GLY A 284 -0.37 -17.26 -10.30
N CYS A 285 0.36 -16.23 -9.84
CA CYS A 285 1.33 -15.49 -10.64
C CYS A 285 2.68 -16.22 -10.75
N SER A 286 3.38 -16.08 -11.88
CA SER A 286 4.72 -16.63 -12.03
C SER A 286 5.71 -15.66 -12.70
N ALA A 287 6.78 -15.34 -11.97
CA ALA A 287 7.90 -14.53 -12.47
C ALA A 287 9.07 -15.46 -12.83
N ILE A 288 9.22 -15.78 -14.12
CA ILE A 288 10.13 -16.80 -14.62
C ILE A 288 11.47 -16.19 -15.05
N GLY A 289 11.45 -15.01 -15.66
CA GLY A 289 12.65 -14.34 -16.12
C GLY A 289 13.48 -13.76 -14.97
N ALA A 290 14.80 -13.62 -15.18
CA ALA A 290 15.65 -12.89 -14.23
C ALA A 290 15.19 -11.43 -14.12
N ALA A 291 15.13 -10.89 -12.90
CA ALA A 291 14.62 -9.54 -12.60
C ALA A 291 13.21 -9.27 -13.18
N SER A 292 12.38 -10.30 -13.33
CA SER A 292 11.00 -10.14 -13.80
C SER A 292 10.03 -9.91 -12.65
N HIS A 293 8.89 -9.28 -12.96
CA HIS A 293 7.82 -9.02 -11.99
C HIS A 293 6.49 -9.54 -12.53
N ALA A 294 5.77 -10.36 -11.74
CA ALA A 294 4.43 -10.86 -12.05
C ALA A 294 3.46 -10.58 -10.89
N GLY A 295 2.51 -9.66 -11.09
CA GLY A 295 1.53 -9.26 -10.06
C GLY A 295 0.07 -9.46 -10.50
N GLY A 296 -0.84 -9.57 -9.54
CA GLY A 296 -2.29 -9.66 -9.76
C GLY A 296 -2.85 -11.09 -9.72
N GLY A 297 -3.48 -11.55 -10.79
CA GLY A 297 -4.13 -12.86 -10.87
C GLY A 297 -3.77 -13.62 -12.14
N GLN A 298 -3.16 -14.80 -12.00
CA GLN A 298 -2.81 -15.70 -13.09
C GLN A 298 -1.93 -15.04 -14.17
N THR A 299 -1.00 -14.16 -13.77
CA THR A 299 -0.10 -13.46 -14.68
C THR A 299 1.24 -14.19 -14.79
N THR A 300 1.94 -14.08 -15.94
CA THR A 300 3.25 -14.71 -16.12
C THR A 300 4.24 -13.80 -16.83
N ALA A 301 5.39 -13.55 -16.18
CA ALA A 301 6.51 -12.78 -16.71
C ALA A 301 7.65 -13.72 -17.12
N TRP A 302 7.75 -14.05 -18.40
CA TRP A 302 8.73 -15.02 -18.93
C TRP A 302 10.10 -14.39 -19.22
N GLY A 303 10.10 -13.16 -19.73
CA GLY A 303 11.31 -12.48 -20.18
C GLY A 303 12.16 -11.92 -19.04
N LYS A 304 13.47 -11.79 -19.27
CA LYS A 304 14.34 -11.03 -18.37
C LYS A 304 13.87 -9.57 -18.33
N TYR A 305 13.80 -8.99 -17.13
CA TYR A 305 13.31 -7.62 -16.92
C TYR A 305 11.88 -7.37 -17.45
N SER A 306 11.07 -8.44 -17.57
CA SER A 306 9.69 -8.31 -18.03
C SER A 306 8.72 -8.01 -16.89
N LEU A 307 7.59 -7.38 -17.21
CA LEU A 307 6.52 -7.05 -16.27
C LEU A 307 5.19 -7.65 -16.76
N SER A 308 4.54 -8.46 -15.92
CA SER A 308 3.17 -8.92 -16.15
C SER A 308 2.28 -8.51 -14.99
N GLY A 309 1.19 -7.80 -15.27
CA GLY A 309 0.28 -7.28 -14.24
C GLY A 309 -1.18 -7.37 -14.64
N GLY A 310 -2.09 -7.43 -13.67
CA GLY A 310 -3.54 -7.51 -13.89
C GLY A 310 -4.07 -8.94 -13.81
N TYR A 311 -4.91 -9.37 -14.76
CA TYR A 311 -5.53 -10.69 -14.77
C TYR A 311 -5.25 -11.44 -16.08
N LEU A 312 -4.75 -12.68 -16.01
CA LEU A 312 -4.45 -13.53 -17.18
C LEU A 312 -3.48 -12.92 -18.21
N THR A 313 -2.52 -12.10 -17.76
CA THR A 313 -1.56 -11.43 -18.67
C THR A 313 -0.28 -12.23 -18.85
N ASN A 314 0.38 -12.08 -20.01
CA ASN A 314 1.65 -12.74 -20.30
C ASN A 314 2.66 -11.78 -20.94
N ALA A 315 3.83 -11.64 -20.33
CA ALA A 315 4.99 -10.95 -20.91
C ALA A 315 6.05 -11.98 -21.33
N TYR A 316 6.07 -12.36 -22.61
CA TYR A 316 6.87 -13.49 -23.11
C TYR A 316 8.36 -13.16 -23.35
N ALA A 317 8.67 -11.91 -23.65
CA ALA A 317 9.97 -11.50 -24.17
C ALA A 317 10.74 -10.60 -23.19
N ASN A 318 12.06 -10.50 -23.41
CA ASN A 318 12.91 -9.65 -22.59
C ASN A 318 12.47 -8.18 -22.69
N TYR A 319 12.50 -7.47 -21.56
CA TYR A 319 12.12 -6.06 -21.45
C TYR A 319 10.67 -5.75 -21.84
N SER A 320 9.81 -6.76 -22.02
CA SER A 320 8.41 -6.54 -22.40
C SER A 320 7.53 -6.32 -21.17
N ALA A 321 6.43 -5.59 -21.36
CA ALA A 321 5.45 -5.32 -20.32
C ALA A 321 4.03 -5.62 -20.83
N SER A 322 3.27 -6.42 -20.08
CA SER A 322 1.88 -6.77 -20.37
C SER A 322 1.00 -6.47 -19.16
N LEU A 323 0.12 -5.48 -19.28
CA LEU A 323 -0.78 -5.05 -18.21
C LEU A 323 -2.25 -5.15 -18.66
N GLY A 324 -3.16 -5.35 -17.70
CA GLY A 324 -4.61 -5.35 -17.94
C GLY A 324 -5.26 -6.73 -17.83
N ASN A 325 -6.17 -7.06 -18.74
CA ASN A 325 -6.92 -8.33 -18.70
C ASN A 325 -6.70 -9.16 -19.97
N SER A 326 -6.13 -10.36 -19.82
CA SER A 326 -5.91 -11.31 -20.92
C SER A 326 -5.03 -10.72 -22.04
N THR A 327 -4.08 -9.85 -21.67
CA THR A 327 -3.12 -9.24 -22.59
C THR A 327 -1.85 -10.08 -22.77
N ARG A 328 -1.19 -9.90 -23.91
CA ARG A 328 -0.01 -10.68 -24.32
C ARG A 328 1.01 -9.79 -25.03
N ALA A 329 2.22 -9.69 -24.47
CA ALA A 329 3.39 -9.05 -25.06
C ALA A 329 4.40 -10.11 -25.53
N ASP A 330 4.57 -10.27 -26.84
CA ASP A 330 5.28 -11.40 -27.46
C ASP A 330 6.75 -11.11 -27.77
N TYR A 331 7.09 -9.84 -27.95
CA TYR A 331 8.36 -9.44 -28.53
C TYR A 331 9.14 -8.49 -27.63
N ILE A 332 10.44 -8.39 -27.91
CA ILE A 332 11.41 -7.67 -27.08
C ILE A 332 11.01 -6.20 -26.99
N SER A 333 11.09 -5.63 -25.77
CA SER A 333 10.81 -4.21 -25.52
C SER A 333 9.37 -3.75 -25.87
N GLN A 334 8.44 -4.69 -26.02
CA GLN A 334 7.06 -4.39 -26.33
C GLN A 334 6.25 -4.04 -25.08
N PHE A 335 5.41 -3.01 -25.18
CA PHE A 335 4.45 -2.64 -24.14
C PHE A 335 3.01 -2.87 -24.58
N VAL A 336 2.26 -3.67 -23.83
CA VAL A 336 0.87 -4.03 -24.13
C VAL A 336 -0.03 -3.71 -22.94
N VAL A 337 -1.13 -3.01 -23.19
CA VAL A 337 -2.13 -2.64 -22.18
C VAL A 337 -3.56 -2.92 -22.64
N GLY A 338 -4.53 -2.77 -21.74
CA GLY A 338 -5.95 -2.87 -22.05
C GLY A 338 -6.48 -4.29 -21.83
N LYS A 339 -7.27 -4.82 -22.79
CA LYS A 339 -7.83 -6.17 -22.68
C LYS A 339 -7.83 -6.93 -24.00
N PHE A 340 -7.57 -8.25 -23.93
CA PHE A 340 -7.67 -9.18 -25.06
C PHE A 340 -7.07 -8.60 -26.36
N ASN A 341 -5.81 -8.12 -26.32
CA ASN A 341 -5.15 -7.65 -27.53
C ASN A 341 -5.04 -8.80 -28.54
N SER A 342 -5.22 -8.49 -29.83
CA SER A 342 -4.80 -9.39 -30.90
C SER A 342 -3.29 -9.56 -30.84
N ARG A 343 -2.80 -10.70 -31.34
CA ARG A 343 -1.37 -11.00 -31.30
C ARG A 343 -0.59 -9.82 -31.90
N PRO A 344 0.30 -9.20 -31.13
CA PRO A 344 1.05 -8.06 -31.63
C PRO A 344 2.07 -8.55 -32.67
N SER A 345 2.59 -7.63 -33.47
CA SER A 345 3.66 -7.92 -34.42
C SER A 345 5.03 -7.69 -33.79
N GLU A 346 6.08 -8.24 -34.40
CA GLU A 346 7.46 -8.13 -33.89
C GLU A 346 7.98 -6.69 -33.84
N ASP A 347 7.55 -5.88 -34.81
CA ASP A 347 7.89 -4.48 -34.99
C ASP A 347 7.01 -3.51 -34.17
N SER A 348 5.99 -4.00 -33.48
CA SER A 348 5.14 -3.16 -32.62
C SER A 348 5.77 -2.94 -31.23
N VAL A 349 5.85 -1.69 -30.82
CA VAL A 349 6.45 -1.26 -29.54
C VAL A 349 5.40 -0.91 -28.49
N PHE A 350 4.20 -0.48 -28.92
CA PHE A 350 3.09 -0.19 -28.02
C PHE A 350 1.75 -0.65 -28.63
N THR A 351 0.98 -1.42 -27.87
CA THR A 351 -0.32 -1.95 -28.30
C THR A 351 -1.37 -1.77 -27.22
N VAL A 352 -2.54 -1.26 -27.62
CA VAL A 352 -3.71 -1.14 -26.72
C VAL A 352 -4.79 -2.13 -27.16
N GLY A 353 -5.03 -3.15 -26.34
CA GLY A 353 -6.08 -4.15 -26.56
C GLY A 353 -7.47 -3.66 -26.14
N ILE A 354 -8.48 -3.96 -26.96
CA ILE A 354 -9.92 -3.69 -26.70
C ILE A 354 -10.82 -4.89 -26.98
N GLY A 355 -10.26 -6.10 -27.07
CA GLY A 355 -11.04 -7.30 -27.32
C GLY A 355 -12.04 -7.60 -26.18
N SER A 356 -13.01 -8.46 -26.45
CA SER A 356 -14.05 -8.83 -25.48
C SER A 356 -13.90 -10.24 -24.93
N SER A 357 -13.16 -11.11 -25.59
CA SER A 357 -12.88 -12.49 -25.17
C SER A 357 -11.65 -13.04 -25.89
N GLU A 358 -11.22 -14.25 -25.52
CA GLU A 358 -10.15 -14.99 -26.20
C GLU A 358 -10.41 -15.19 -27.70
N GLN A 359 -11.67 -15.43 -28.07
CA GLN A 359 -12.09 -15.60 -29.46
C GLN A 359 -12.22 -14.26 -30.20
N ASN A 360 -12.38 -13.16 -29.46
CA ASN A 360 -12.63 -11.83 -30.00
C ASN A 360 -11.53 -10.84 -29.57
N ARG A 361 -10.28 -11.24 -29.79
CA ARG A 361 -9.11 -10.40 -29.51
C ARG A 361 -9.00 -9.27 -30.54
N LYS A 362 -8.73 -8.05 -30.09
CA LYS A 362 -8.66 -6.85 -30.96
C LYS A 362 -7.76 -5.78 -30.36
N ASN A 363 -7.07 -5.03 -31.22
CA ASN A 363 -6.32 -3.84 -30.85
C ASN A 363 -7.11 -2.57 -31.25
N ALA A 364 -7.06 -1.54 -30.40
CA ALA A 364 -7.55 -0.21 -30.74
C ALA A 364 -6.56 0.48 -31.68
N PHE A 365 -5.28 0.46 -31.29
CA PHE A 365 -4.18 0.95 -32.10
C PHE A 365 -2.86 0.28 -31.73
N ASN A 366 -1.90 0.39 -32.64
CA ASN A 366 -0.51 -0.04 -32.48
C ASN A 366 0.45 1.09 -32.86
N VAL A 367 1.56 1.20 -32.15
CA VAL A 367 2.72 2.01 -32.54
C VAL A 367 3.86 1.08 -32.91
N TYR A 368 4.48 1.34 -34.05
CA TYR A 368 5.58 0.56 -34.60
C TYR A 368 6.93 1.23 -34.36
N ALA A 369 8.01 0.44 -34.40
CA ALA A 369 9.38 0.91 -34.18
C ALA A 369 9.84 1.99 -35.18
N ASP A 370 9.25 2.03 -36.38
CA ASP A 370 9.50 3.04 -37.40
C ASP A 370 8.72 4.36 -37.18
N GLY A 371 7.91 4.42 -36.12
CA GLY A 371 7.03 5.54 -35.80
C GLY A 371 5.68 5.51 -36.53
N THR A 372 5.36 4.46 -37.27
CA THR A 372 4.03 4.28 -37.86
C THR A 372 2.99 4.06 -36.77
N LEU A 373 1.84 4.72 -36.90
CA LEU A 373 0.66 4.53 -36.07
C LEU A 373 -0.40 3.78 -36.87
N GLU A 374 -0.93 2.70 -36.32
CA GLU A 374 -2.07 1.97 -36.90
C GLU A 374 -3.30 2.10 -36.01
N ILE A 375 -4.41 2.58 -36.58
CA ILE A 375 -5.73 2.67 -35.91
C ILE A 375 -6.73 1.92 -36.79
N GLY A 376 -7.29 0.82 -36.27
CA GLY A 376 -8.17 -0.04 -37.05
C GLY A 376 -7.45 -0.62 -38.27
N THR A 377 -7.92 -0.34 -39.48
CA THR A 377 -7.27 -0.75 -40.75
C THR A 377 -6.38 0.34 -41.35
N VAL A 378 -6.32 1.52 -40.73
CA VAL A 378 -5.59 2.68 -41.25
C VAL A 378 -4.19 2.71 -40.67
N LYS A 379 -3.18 2.76 -41.54
CA LYS A 379 -1.79 3.01 -41.18
C LYS A 379 -1.41 4.44 -41.55
N ILE A 380 -0.88 5.17 -40.57
CA ILE A 380 -0.46 6.56 -40.70
C ILE A 380 1.06 6.61 -40.44
N THR A 381 1.82 6.83 -41.51
CA THR A 381 3.28 6.94 -41.46
C THR A 381 3.74 8.27 -40.87
N PRO A 382 4.98 8.38 -40.35
CA PRO A 382 5.52 9.64 -39.86
C PRO A 382 5.43 10.80 -40.87
N THR A 383 5.60 10.51 -42.16
CA THR A 383 5.48 11.50 -43.24
C THR A 383 4.04 12.00 -43.39
N GLN A 384 3.05 11.13 -43.24
CA GLN A 384 1.63 11.53 -43.27
C GLN A 384 1.25 12.34 -42.03
N ILE A 385 1.77 12.01 -40.85
CA ILE A 385 1.56 12.80 -39.62
C ILE A 385 2.11 14.22 -39.82
N LYS A 386 3.33 14.36 -40.35
CA LYS A 386 3.92 15.68 -40.65
C LYS A 386 3.06 16.51 -41.61
N LYS A 387 2.56 15.90 -42.68
CA LYS A 387 1.65 16.59 -43.62
C LYS A 387 0.34 17.01 -42.95
N LEU A 388 -0.23 16.15 -42.10
CA LEU A 388 -1.45 16.47 -41.36
C LEU A 388 -1.23 17.66 -40.41
N LEU A 389 -0.10 17.69 -39.70
CA LEU A 389 0.25 18.79 -38.80
C LEU A 389 0.47 20.11 -39.55
N GLN A 390 1.09 20.07 -40.74
CA GLN A 390 1.22 21.25 -41.59
C GLN A 390 -0.15 21.80 -42.02
N LEU A 391 -1.08 20.92 -42.41
CA LEU A 391 -2.45 21.32 -42.79
C LEU A 391 -3.30 21.88 -41.64
N ILE A 392 -2.92 21.63 -40.38
CA ILE A 392 -3.61 22.17 -39.19
C ILE A 392 -2.99 23.53 -38.78
N GLN A 393 -1.76 23.82 -39.23
CA GLN A 393 -1.05 25.06 -38.93
C GLN A 393 -1.29 26.16 -39.99
N GLU A 394 -1.78 25.79 -41.17
CA GLU A 394 -2.33 26.68 -42.21
C GLU A 394 -3.82 26.90 -41.99
#